data_AF-A0AAN8TSR1-F1
#
_entry.id   AF-A0AAN8TSR1-F1
#
_cell.length_a   1.000
_cell.length_b   1.000
_cell.length_c   1.000
_cell.angle_alpha   90.00
_cell.angle_beta   90.00
_cell.angle_gamma   90.00
#
_symmetry.space_group_name_H-M   'P 1'
#
loop_
_entity.id
_entity.type
_entity.pdbx_description
1 polymer ?
#
loop_
_entity_poly.entity_id
_entity_poly.type
_entity_poly.pdbx_seq_one_letter_code
_entity_poly.pdbx_strand_id
1 'polypeptide(L)'
;MELLYKAKYVTLKCHHGKFLHANSDEKTVFQHRDGSCKSAKWRIEFDEGMDNVIRLKIAMSRVDGSKSKSEGRLVYYYVADEKGNVNDTLEEPSFQFKEQGLKELTQKLEEETGLNNVTLCLRNKLDGKLYPLRLELPPNNATMHLIILPAPSKG
;
A
#
# COMPACT_ATOMS: atom_id res chain seq x y z
N MET A 1 5.74 -21.45 22.83
CA MET A 1 4.31 -21.28 22.46
C MET A 1 3.70 -20.01 23.06
N GLU A 2 4.16 -19.51 24.22
CA GLU A 2 3.60 -18.31 24.88
C GLU A 2 3.70 -16.99 24.09
N LEU A 3 4.70 -16.84 23.21
CA LEU A 3 4.87 -15.63 22.39
C LEU A 3 3.72 -15.43 21.41
N LEU A 4 3.11 -16.51 20.92
CA LEU A 4 2.00 -16.47 19.96
C LEU A 4 0.71 -16.00 20.62
N TYR A 5 0.46 -16.38 21.89
CA TYR A 5 -0.71 -15.92 22.64
C TYR A 5 -0.66 -14.42 22.99
N LYS A 6 0.54 -13.84 23.05
CA LYS A 6 0.73 -12.40 23.27
C LYS A 6 0.78 -11.60 21.96
N ALA A 7 1.04 -12.26 20.83
CA ALA A 7 1.19 -11.61 19.54
C ALA A 7 -0.16 -11.42 18.84
N LYS A 8 -0.47 -10.18 18.46
CA LYS A 8 -1.65 -9.88 17.64
C LYS A 8 -1.41 -10.17 16.14
N TYR A 9 -0.15 -10.17 15.73
CA TYR A 9 0.26 -10.33 14.33
C TYR A 9 1.51 -11.20 14.23
N VAL A 10 1.62 -11.92 13.12
CA VAL A 10 2.79 -12.73 12.78
C VAL A 10 3.18 -12.54 11.32
N THR A 11 4.46 -12.76 11.05
CA THR A 11 4.99 -12.90 9.70
C THR A 11 5.47 -14.34 9.54
N LEU A 12 4.99 -15.01 8.49
CA LEU A 12 5.35 -16.40 8.24
C LEU A 12 6.54 -16.46 7.28
N LYS A 13 7.69 -16.94 7.76
CA LYS A 13 8.91 -17.10 6.96
C LYS A 13 9.19 -18.58 6.70
N CYS A 14 9.37 -18.96 5.45
CA CYS A 14 9.82 -20.30 5.09
C CYS A 14 11.34 -20.43 5.24
N HIS A 15 11.83 -21.67 5.20
CA HIS A 15 13.26 -21.97 5.33
C HIS A 15 14.13 -21.28 4.27
N HIS A 16 13.60 -21.05 3.05
CA HIS A 16 14.32 -20.37 1.96
C HIS A 16 14.35 -18.83 2.09
N GLY A 17 13.95 -18.30 3.24
CA GLY A 17 13.97 -16.86 3.51
C GLY A 17 12.89 -16.08 2.78
N LYS A 18 11.85 -16.76 2.28
CA LYS A 18 10.65 -16.11 1.72
C LYS A 18 9.56 -16.03 2.77
N PHE A 19 8.73 -15.01 2.69
CA PHE A 19 7.59 -14.76 3.55
C PHE A 19 6.30 -15.11 2.82
N LEU A 20 5.25 -15.46 3.57
CA LEU A 20 3.92 -15.66 3.01
C LEU A 20 3.20 -14.32 2.88
N HIS A 21 2.72 -14.03 1.68
CA HIS A 21 2.03 -12.80 1.33
C HIS A 21 0.62 -13.07 0.90
N ALA A 22 -0.24 -12.16 1.30
CA ALA A 22 -1.56 -11.97 0.79
C ALA A 22 -1.53 -11.36 -0.61
N ASN A 23 -2.28 -11.93 -1.54
CA ASN A 23 -2.52 -11.28 -2.82
C ASN A 23 -3.69 -10.29 -2.69
N SER A 24 -3.76 -9.31 -3.59
CA SER A 24 -4.79 -8.26 -3.56
C SER A 24 -6.20 -8.77 -3.88
N ASP A 25 -6.34 -10.00 -4.41
CA ASP A 25 -7.65 -10.63 -4.68
C ASP A 25 -8.36 -11.15 -3.42
N GLU A 26 -7.70 -11.04 -2.25
CA GLU A 26 -8.17 -11.50 -0.93
C GLU A 26 -8.43 -13.01 -0.81
N LYS A 27 -8.18 -13.82 -1.87
CA LYS A 27 -8.41 -15.28 -1.86
C LYS A 27 -7.13 -16.07 -2.05
N THR A 28 -6.10 -15.49 -2.69
CA THR A 28 -4.84 -16.19 -2.95
C THR A 28 -3.67 -15.66 -2.12
N VAL A 29 -2.64 -16.49 -2.02
CA VAL A 29 -1.40 -16.19 -1.31
C VAL A 29 -0.20 -16.52 -2.19
N PHE A 30 0.90 -15.80 -2.00
CA PHE A 30 2.16 -16.03 -2.70
C PHE A 30 3.35 -15.92 -1.76
N GLN A 31 4.54 -16.26 -2.23
CA GLN A 31 5.77 -16.19 -1.43
C GLN A 31 6.75 -15.17 -2.01
N HIS A 32 7.25 -14.27 -1.17
CA HIS A 32 8.16 -13.20 -1.58
C HIS A 32 9.31 -13.01 -0.59
N ARG A 33 10.42 -12.37 -0.99
CA ARG A 33 11.60 -12.21 -0.12
C ARG A 33 11.45 -11.06 0.89
N ASP A 34 10.61 -10.07 0.60
CA ASP A 34 10.36 -8.95 1.52
C ASP A 34 9.33 -9.33 2.59
N GLY A 35 9.71 -9.38 3.87
CA GLY A 35 8.78 -9.68 4.97
C GLY A 35 8.22 -8.45 5.69
N SER A 36 8.56 -7.24 5.23
CA SER A 36 8.23 -5.98 5.90
C SER A 36 6.87 -5.42 5.45
N CYS A 37 6.45 -5.78 4.22
CA CYS A 37 5.17 -5.39 3.64
C CYS A 37 3.96 -5.75 4.51
N LYS A 38 2.91 -4.91 4.43
CA LYS A 38 1.63 -5.17 5.11
C LYS A 38 0.99 -6.49 4.65
N SER A 39 1.17 -6.89 3.39
CA SER A 39 0.70 -8.17 2.86
C SER A 39 1.38 -9.40 3.48
N ALA A 40 2.55 -9.22 4.12
CA ALA A 40 3.26 -10.28 4.84
C ALA A 40 2.83 -10.42 6.31
N LYS A 41 2.00 -9.48 6.82
CA LYS A 41 1.52 -9.47 8.21
C LYS A 41 0.17 -10.17 8.29
N TRP A 42 0.10 -11.15 9.17
CA TRP A 42 -1.08 -11.99 9.38
C TRP A 42 -1.60 -11.79 10.80
N ARG A 43 -2.86 -11.39 10.92
CA ARG A 43 -3.54 -11.34 12.22
C ARG A 43 -3.84 -12.75 12.67
N ILE A 44 -3.53 -13.03 13.94
CA ILE A 44 -3.94 -14.28 14.59
C ILE A 44 -5.33 -14.07 15.17
N GLU A 45 -6.26 -14.95 14.83
CA GLU A 45 -7.53 -15.08 15.54
C GLU A 45 -7.61 -16.48 16.15
N PHE A 46 -8.03 -16.52 17.41
CA PHE A 46 -8.32 -17.75 18.14
C PHE A 46 -9.81 -18.03 18.01
N ASP A 47 -10.16 -19.27 17.69
CA ASP A 47 -11.55 -19.68 17.53
C ASP A 47 -12.10 -20.17 18.88
N GLU A 48 -13.14 -19.52 19.41
CA GLU A 48 -13.69 -19.79 20.75
C GLU A 48 -14.26 -21.21 20.93
N GLY A 49 -14.41 -21.99 19.84
CA GLY A 49 -14.89 -23.37 19.87
C GLY A 49 -13.80 -24.44 19.69
N MET A 50 -12.55 -24.07 19.43
CA MET A 50 -11.45 -25.03 19.20
C MET A 50 -10.13 -24.52 19.79
N ASP A 51 -9.78 -25.02 20.98
CA ASP A 51 -8.58 -24.64 21.76
C ASP A 51 -7.23 -24.76 21.02
N ASN A 52 -7.17 -25.44 19.87
CA ASN A 52 -5.93 -25.74 19.15
C ASN A 52 -5.89 -25.23 17.70
N VAL A 53 -6.86 -24.41 17.28
CA VAL A 53 -6.93 -23.90 15.91
C VAL A 53 -6.71 -22.38 15.91
N ILE A 54 -5.64 -21.95 15.23
CA ILE A 54 -5.42 -20.54 14.92
C ILE A 54 -5.86 -20.25 13.49
N ARG A 55 -6.64 -19.18 13.31
CA ARG A 55 -6.97 -18.66 11.98
C ARG A 55 -6.05 -17.48 11.69
N LEU A 56 -5.42 -17.53 10.52
CA LEU A 56 -4.62 -16.41 10.03
C LEU A 56 -5.47 -15.60 9.06
N LYS A 57 -5.68 -14.34 9.39
CA LYS A 57 -6.34 -13.38 8.51
C LYS A 57 -5.34 -12.37 7.99
N ILE A 58 -5.55 -11.98 6.74
CA ILE A 58 -4.89 -10.83 6.14
C ILE A 58 -5.06 -9.61 7.05
N ALA A 59 -3.92 -9.05 7.48
CA ALA A 59 -3.89 -7.77 8.19
C ALA A 59 -3.83 -6.60 7.20
N MET A 60 -4.48 -6.74 6.05
CA MET A 60 -4.95 -5.56 5.32
C MET A 60 -5.72 -4.76 6.35
N SER A 61 -5.37 -3.49 6.52
CA SER A 61 -6.19 -2.59 7.29
C SER A 61 -7.58 -2.63 6.67
N ARG A 62 -8.46 -3.48 7.21
CA ARG A 62 -9.83 -3.06 7.41
C ARG A 62 -9.66 -1.77 8.19
N VAL A 63 -9.70 -0.67 7.45
CA VAL A 63 -10.46 0.48 7.89
C VAL A 63 -11.72 -0.15 8.43
N ASP A 64 -11.82 -0.13 9.75
CA ASP A 64 -12.94 -0.67 10.49
C ASP A 64 -14.21 -0.36 9.69
N GLY A 65 -15.04 -1.39 9.50
CA GLY A 65 -16.30 -1.31 8.77
C GLY A 65 -17.34 -0.47 9.51
N SER A 66 -16.95 0.66 10.09
CA SER A 66 -17.84 1.74 10.46
C SER A 66 -18.27 2.44 9.17
N LYS A 67 -19.46 2.02 8.70
CA LYS A 67 -20.35 2.74 7.79
C LYS A 67 -20.00 4.24 7.67
N SER A 68 -19.46 4.64 6.52
CA SER A 68 -19.71 5.98 6.01
C SER A 68 -19.61 5.98 4.49
N LYS A 69 -20.78 6.14 3.85
CA LYS A 69 -20.89 6.46 2.43
C LYS A 69 -20.09 7.74 2.17
N SER A 70 -18.90 7.58 1.63
CA SER A 70 -18.22 8.59 0.82
C SER A 70 -17.23 7.83 -0.04
N GLU A 71 -17.70 7.50 -1.22
CA GLU A 71 -16.98 6.82 -2.30
C GLU A 71 -15.86 7.76 -2.78
N GLY A 72 -14.75 7.85 -2.04
CA GLY A 72 -13.58 8.63 -2.44
C GLY A 72 -12.89 8.04 -3.67
N ARG A 73 -11.94 8.77 -4.24
CA ARG A 73 -11.10 8.30 -5.36
C ARG A 73 -10.08 7.28 -4.90
N LEU A 74 -9.91 6.20 -5.65
CA LEU A 74 -8.78 5.29 -5.46
C LEU A 74 -7.53 5.87 -6.14
N VAL A 75 -6.45 6.02 -5.36
CA VAL A 75 -5.16 6.54 -5.82
C VAL A 75 -4.13 5.42 -5.71
N TYR A 76 -3.59 5.00 -6.85
CA TYR A 76 -2.42 4.14 -6.97
C TYR A 76 -1.18 5.02 -7.03
N TYR A 77 -0.09 4.62 -6.37
CA TYR A 77 1.15 5.37 -6.42
C TYR A 77 2.38 4.47 -6.52
N TYR A 78 3.43 5.03 -7.11
CA TYR A 78 4.75 4.42 -7.18
C TYR A 78 5.81 5.42 -6.76
N VAL A 79 6.77 5.00 -5.95
CA VAL A 79 7.98 5.80 -5.73
C VAL A 79 8.95 5.47 -6.86
N ALA A 80 9.29 6.48 -7.66
CA ALA A 80 10.29 6.32 -8.71
C ALA A 80 11.70 6.44 -8.13
N ASP A 81 12.62 5.67 -8.70
CA ASP A 81 14.03 5.74 -8.37
C ASP A 81 14.65 7.05 -8.87
N GLU A 82 15.90 7.33 -8.49
CA GLU A 82 16.63 8.59 -8.80
C GLU A 82 16.70 8.90 -10.31
N LYS A 83 16.52 7.86 -11.15
CA LYS A 83 16.51 7.92 -12.61
C LYS A 83 15.11 8.03 -13.23
N GLY A 84 14.06 8.17 -12.42
CA GLY A 84 12.67 8.23 -12.87
C GLY A 84 12.11 6.88 -13.36
N ASN A 85 12.82 5.78 -13.12
CA ASN A 85 12.35 4.45 -13.50
C ASN A 85 11.33 3.95 -12.48
N VAL A 86 10.23 3.42 -12.99
CA VAL A 86 9.18 2.78 -12.20
C VAL A 86 9.26 1.29 -12.47
N ASN A 87 9.37 0.50 -11.41
CA ASN A 87 9.34 -0.95 -11.54
C ASN A 87 7.88 -1.41 -11.69
N ASP A 88 7.46 -1.69 -12.93
CA ASP A 88 6.12 -2.15 -13.32
C ASP A 88 5.74 -3.53 -12.72
N THR A 89 6.65 -4.20 -11.98
CA THR A 89 6.46 -5.57 -11.47
C THR A 89 6.08 -5.69 -9.99
N LEU A 90 5.84 -4.59 -9.27
CA LEU A 90 5.43 -4.60 -7.86
C LEU A 90 3.98 -4.11 -7.69
N GLU A 91 3.19 -4.81 -6.85
CA GLU A 91 1.84 -4.42 -6.40
C GLU A 91 1.79 -2.91 -6.16
N GLU A 92 0.98 -2.18 -6.94
CA GLU A 92 0.86 -0.72 -6.80
C GLU A 92 0.15 -0.41 -5.48
N PRO A 93 0.86 0.12 -4.47
CA PRO A 93 0.19 0.53 -3.24
C PRO A 93 -0.87 1.58 -3.54
N SER A 94 -2.03 1.44 -2.90
CA SER A 94 -3.16 2.32 -3.13
C SER A 94 -3.89 2.69 -1.85
N PHE A 95 -4.55 3.84 -1.89
CA PHE A 95 -5.39 4.34 -0.81
C PHE A 95 -6.59 5.11 -1.37
N GLN A 96 -7.63 5.25 -0.56
CA GLN A 96 -8.76 6.10 -0.89
C GLN A 96 -8.50 7.56 -0.47
N PHE A 97 -8.73 8.48 -1.39
CA PHE A 97 -8.57 9.91 -1.21
C PHE A 97 -9.91 10.61 -1.44
N LYS A 98 -10.37 11.40 -0.47
CA LYS A 98 -11.71 12.02 -0.49
C LYS A 98 -11.69 13.51 -0.82
N GLU A 99 -10.52 14.12 -0.77
CA GLU A 99 -10.36 15.55 -1.00
C GLU A 99 -10.12 15.82 -2.50
N GLN A 100 -10.20 17.08 -2.91
CA GLN A 100 -10.02 17.49 -4.31
C GLN A 100 -8.74 18.31 -4.52
N GLY A 101 -8.10 18.72 -3.43
CA GLY A 101 -6.92 19.55 -3.47
C GLY A 101 -5.64 18.74 -3.61
N LEU A 102 -4.70 19.31 -4.38
CA LEU A 102 -3.39 18.73 -4.62
C LEU A 102 -2.51 18.74 -3.36
N LYS A 103 -2.71 19.74 -2.49
CA LYS A 103 -1.90 19.92 -1.28
C LYS A 103 -2.18 18.80 -0.28
N GLU A 104 -3.45 18.49 -0.07
CA GLU A 104 -3.96 17.43 0.79
C GLU A 104 -3.52 16.06 0.28
N LEU A 105 -3.53 15.86 -1.04
CA LEU A 105 -3.03 14.63 -1.66
C LEU A 105 -1.53 14.45 -1.43
N THR A 106 -0.77 15.53 -1.60
CA THR A 106 0.68 15.52 -1.39
C THR A 106 1.00 15.19 0.06
N GLN A 107 0.35 15.86 1.01
CA GLN A 107 0.52 15.60 2.44
C GLN A 107 0.20 14.15 2.78
N LYS A 108 -0.93 13.61 2.28
CA LYS A 108 -1.32 12.23 2.50
C LYS A 108 -0.27 11.24 1.98
N LEU A 109 0.33 11.54 0.83
CA LEU A 109 1.38 10.73 0.24
C LEU A 109 2.69 10.82 1.02
N GLU A 110 3.06 11.98 1.55
CA GLU A 110 4.19 12.14 2.45
C GLU A 110 4.00 11.31 3.73
N GLU A 111 2.80 11.28 4.31
CA GLU A 111 2.47 10.45 5.47
C GLU A 111 2.54 8.94 5.17
N GLU A 112 2.01 8.50 4.02
CA GLU A 112 2.01 7.08 3.64
C GLU A 112 3.40 6.57 3.24
N THR A 113 4.21 7.41 2.59
CA THR A 113 5.56 7.04 2.11
C THR A 113 6.68 7.36 3.09
N GLY A 114 6.45 8.25 4.06
CA GLY A 114 7.49 8.76 4.96
C GLY A 114 8.52 9.65 4.27
N LEU A 115 8.24 10.12 3.04
CA LEU A 115 9.12 11.00 2.28
C LEU A 115 8.76 12.46 2.54
N ASN A 116 9.75 13.34 2.43
CA ASN A 116 9.57 14.79 2.55
C ASN A 116 9.94 15.47 1.23
N ASN A 117 9.17 16.48 0.84
CA ASN A 117 9.42 17.28 -0.37
C ASN A 117 9.39 16.44 -1.65
N VAL A 118 8.24 15.81 -1.88
CA VAL A 118 8.00 14.96 -3.06
C VAL A 118 7.35 15.73 -4.20
N THR A 119 7.68 15.35 -5.44
CA THR A 119 6.98 15.81 -6.64
C THR A 119 6.06 14.71 -7.15
N LEU A 120 4.77 15.02 -7.28
CA LEU A 120 3.79 14.10 -7.86
C LEU A 120 3.78 14.23 -9.37
N CYS A 121 3.88 13.10 -10.06
CA CYS A 121 3.96 13.00 -11.51
C CYS A 121 2.92 12.01 -12.05
N LEU A 122 2.42 12.28 -13.25
CA LEU A 122 1.66 11.34 -14.07
C LEU A 122 2.57 10.72 -15.13
N ARG A 123 2.44 9.43 -15.36
CA ARG A 123 3.09 8.75 -16.50
C ARG A 123 2.15 8.75 -17.68
N ASN A 124 2.61 9.27 -18.81
CA ASN A 124 1.89 9.04 -20.05
C ASN A 124 2.13 7.58 -20.50
N LYS A 125 1.06 6.81 -20.67
CA LYS A 125 1.14 5.41 -21.11
C LYS A 125 1.69 5.26 -22.53
N LEU A 126 1.59 6.30 -23.37
CA LEU A 126 1.98 6.25 -24.78
C LEU A 126 3.49 6.41 -25.00
N ASP A 127 4.15 7.23 -24.18
CA ASP A 127 5.56 7.63 -24.38
C ASP A 127 6.42 7.39 -23.13
N GLY A 128 5.81 6.99 -22.01
CA GLY A 128 6.50 6.74 -20.75
C GLY A 128 6.97 7.99 -20.01
N LYS A 129 6.86 9.18 -20.62
CA LYS A 129 7.25 10.45 -20.01
C LYS A 129 6.46 10.77 -18.74
N LEU A 130 7.16 11.37 -17.79
CA LEU A 130 6.62 11.86 -16.52
C LEU A 130 6.25 13.34 -16.65
N TYR A 131 5.05 13.68 -16.22
CA TYR A 131 4.52 15.03 -16.23
C TYR A 131 4.16 15.44 -14.81
N PRO A 132 4.75 16.50 -14.25
CA PRO A 132 4.42 16.94 -12.90
C PRO A 132 2.96 17.37 -12.81
N LEU A 133 2.26 16.90 -11.78
CA LEU A 133 0.88 17.23 -11.53
C LEU A 133 0.80 18.68 -11.03
N ARG A 134 0.21 19.56 -11.85
CA ARG A 134 0.02 20.99 -11.55
C ARG A 134 -1.44 21.43 -11.59
N LEU A 135 -2.33 20.51 -11.95
CA LEU A 135 -3.75 20.74 -12.15
C LEU A 135 -4.55 20.17 -10.98
N GLU A 136 -5.73 20.74 -10.78
CA GLU A 136 -6.76 20.22 -9.88
C GLU A 136 -7.08 18.77 -10.25
N LEU A 137 -7.32 17.95 -9.23
CA LEU A 137 -7.56 16.52 -9.43
C LEU A 137 -8.79 16.31 -10.32
N PRO A 138 -8.81 15.28 -11.20
CA PRO A 138 -9.91 15.08 -12.13
C PRO A 138 -11.27 15.08 -11.38
N PRO A 139 -12.36 15.56 -11.96
CA PRO A 139 -13.67 15.47 -11.30
C PRO A 139 -14.13 13.99 -11.19
N ASN A 140 -15.17 13.74 -10.39
CA ASN A 140 -15.92 12.47 -10.38
C ASN A 140 -15.19 11.21 -9.82
N ASN A 141 -14.31 11.35 -8.83
CA ASN A 141 -13.66 10.25 -8.09
C ASN A 141 -12.93 9.18 -8.93
N ALA A 142 -12.71 9.43 -10.24
CA ALA A 142 -12.03 8.55 -11.17
C ALA A 142 -10.64 8.07 -10.70
N THR A 143 -10.39 6.75 -10.69
CA THR A 143 -9.09 6.17 -10.30
C THR A 143 -7.88 6.86 -10.94
N MET A 144 -6.82 7.07 -10.14
CA MET A 144 -5.60 7.78 -10.58
C MET A 144 -4.34 6.97 -10.27
N HIS A 145 -3.35 7.04 -11.17
CA HIS A 145 -2.02 6.43 -10.98
C HIS A 145 -0.98 7.54 -10.91
N LEU A 146 -0.25 7.61 -9.80
CA LEU A 146 0.73 8.65 -9.50
C LEU A 146 2.13 8.06 -9.41
N ILE A 147 3.11 8.89 -9.72
CA ILE A 147 4.52 8.61 -9.52
C ILE A 147 5.07 9.69 -8.59
N ILE A 148 5.67 9.26 -7.50
CA ILE A 148 6.26 10.08 -6.48
C ILE A 148 7.76 10.13 -6.78
N LEU A 149 8.24 11.32 -7.10
CA LEU A 149 9.67 11.60 -7.22
C LEU A 149 10.14 12.26 -5.92
N PRO A 150 10.99 11.59 -5.12
CA PRO A 150 11.64 12.25 -3.99
C PRO A 150 12.55 13.36 -4.52
N ALA A 151 12.54 14.53 -3.86
CA ALA A 151 13.56 15.54 -4.17
C ALA A 151 14.95 14.97 -3.88
N PRO A 152 15.96 15.30 -4.70
CA PRO A 152 17.34 14.94 -4.39
C PRO A 152 17.67 15.56 -3.02
N SER A 153 18.04 14.71 -2.06
CA SER A 153 18.53 15.16 -0.77
C SER A 153 19.71 16.09 -1.05
N LYS A 154 19.59 17.36 -0.63
CA LYS A 154 20.73 18.28 -0.66
C LYS A 154 21.78 17.73 0.30
N GLY A 155 22.78 17.05 -0.25
CA GLY A 155 24.04 16.76 0.43
C GLY A 155 24.87 18.04 0.58
#